data_AF-A0A524C4V7-F1
#
_entry.id   AF-A0A524C4V7-F1
#
_cell.length_a   1.000
_cell.length_b   1.000
_cell.length_c   1.000
_cell.angle_alpha   90.00
_cell.angle_beta   90.00
_cell.angle_gamma   90.00
#
_symmetry.space_group_name_H-M   'P 1'
#
loop_
_entity.id
_entity.type
_entity.pdbx_description
1 polymer ?
#
loop_
_entity_poly.entity_id
_entity_poly.type
_entity_poly.pdbx_seq_one_letter_code
_entity_poly.pdbx_strand_id
1 'polypeptide(L)'
;MINKLVDISEKTADEKKRDPDLLERMEVAAKGQSPRFLILSPIDRSAQDLQLLDLRMGDAFHATRVPWRVLPAPENSPVLFAGPACYNRNFPEKSGVIVTFEEEESSDVISESLSNLSKHPDLEGIPVLALRVDYDKGLVGFESHGFDRNPDAERWVSSHIQRPDGVDRDYLVLICSDSRVQPPRTPKGHPMAIQTLGGYIPRHSDGCVETSQLDDFFQDWLSRDRAQRKILIVMHGSFKGVGAPCGAAHASLDPASVDCRVLRPLVEQISNHAACFEEQPAENAEDRVVALASAIKENLLSYPTISSCFEERADDFIDTAFMNTVTNVLSVLEH
;
A
#
# COMPACT_ATOMS: atom_id res chain seq x y z
N MET A 1 -5.91 11.43 19.31
CA MET A 1 -6.82 10.89 18.26
C MET A 1 -6.27 9.59 17.68
N ILE A 2 -4.98 9.53 17.36
CA ILE A 2 -4.23 8.30 17.13
C ILE A 2 -4.48 7.23 18.21
N ASN A 3 -4.64 7.64 19.48
CA ASN A 3 -5.02 6.73 20.58
C ASN A 3 -6.30 5.93 20.29
N LYS A 4 -7.29 6.50 19.59
CA LYS A 4 -8.52 5.78 19.24
C LYS A 4 -8.27 4.71 18.16
N LEU A 5 -7.34 4.95 17.24
CA LEU A 5 -6.91 3.95 16.25
C LEU A 5 -6.11 2.85 16.93
N VAL A 6 -5.24 3.20 17.89
CA VAL A 6 -4.54 2.24 18.76
C VAL A 6 -5.53 1.38 19.53
N ASP A 7 -6.51 1.97 20.21
CA ASP A 7 -7.54 1.24 20.96
C ASP A 7 -8.34 0.26 20.07
N ILE A 8 -8.72 0.70 18.85
CA ILE A 8 -9.42 -0.15 17.88
C ILE A 8 -8.51 -1.30 17.43
N SER A 9 -7.24 -1.01 17.16
CA SER A 9 -6.26 -2.00 16.73
C SER A 9 -6.00 -3.05 17.81
N GLU A 10 -5.84 -2.66 19.07
CA GLU A 10 -5.70 -3.57 20.21
C GLU A 10 -6.91 -4.49 20.36
N LYS A 11 -8.13 -3.92 20.33
CA LYS A 11 -9.37 -4.71 20.40
C LYS A 11 -9.48 -5.69 19.24
N THR A 12 -9.19 -5.22 18.02
CA THR A 12 -9.19 -6.04 16.81
C THR A 12 -8.17 -7.18 16.95
N ALA A 13 -6.97 -6.90 17.48
CA ALA A 13 -5.95 -7.90 17.70
C ALA A 13 -6.33 -8.93 18.76
N ASP A 14 -7.02 -8.53 19.82
CA ASP A 14 -7.48 -9.45 20.87
C ASP A 14 -8.66 -10.33 20.40
N GLU A 15 -9.54 -9.81 19.55
CA GLU A 15 -10.54 -10.61 18.83
C GLU A 15 -9.85 -11.63 17.90
N LYS A 16 -8.83 -11.16 17.17
CA LYS A 16 -8.00 -11.95 16.25
C LYS A 16 -7.23 -13.08 16.93
N LYS A 17 -6.68 -12.89 18.14
CA LYS A 17 -5.97 -13.95 18.89
C LYS A 17 -6.87 -15.13 19.30
N ARG A 18 -8.19 -15.00 19.18
CA ARG A 18 -9.15 -16.08 19.44
C ARG A 18 -9.43 -16.93 18.19
N ASP A 19 -8.92 -16.53 17.03
CA ASP A 19 -9.03 -17.25 15.76
C ASP A 19 -7.79 -18.15 15.56
N PRO A 20 -7.94 -19.49 15.62
CA PRO A 20 -6.82 -20.42 15.45
C PRO A 20 -6.20 -20.37 14.04
N ASP A 21 -6.99 -20.10 13.00
CA ASP A 21 -6.48 -19.99 11.62
C ASP A 21 -5.56 -18.77 11.48
N LEU A 22 -5.87 -17.70 12.22
CA LEU A 22 -5.05 -16.50 12.22
C LEU A 22 -3.76 -16.69 13.02
N LEU A 23 -3.79 -17.44 14.12
CA LEU A 23 -2.58 -17.78 14.88
C LEU A 23 -1.58 -18.56 14.03
N GLU A 24 -2.03 -19.55 13.27
CA GLU A 24 -1.17 -20.29 12.33
C GLU A 24 -0.56 -19.34 11.28
N ARG A 25 -1.37 -18.41 10.74
CA ARG A 25 -0.86 -17.40 9.78
C ARG A 25 0.11 -16.43 10.42
N MET A 26 -0.07 -16.07 11.68
CA MET A 26 0.89 -15.24 12.42
C MET A 26 2.23 -15.97 12.58
N GLU A 27 2.22 -17.29 12.82
CA GLU A 27 3.44 -18.10 12.84
C GLU A 27 4.13 -18.19 11.47
N VAL A 28 3.35 -18.26 10.38
CA VAL A 28 3.87 -18.21 9.01
C VAL A 28 4.44 -16.81 8.70
N ALA A 29 3.70 -15.74 9.01
CA ALA A 29 4.10 -14.35 8.78
C ALA A 29 5.36 -13.97 9.57
N ALA A 30 5.58 -14.57 10.74
CA ALA A 30 6.81 -14.43 11.51
C ALA A 30 8.03 -15.03 10.80
N LYS A 31 7.84 -16.02 9.91
CA LYS A 31 8.92 -16.68 9.14
C LYS A 31 9.17 -16.04 7.78
N GLY A 32 8.28 -15.20 7.28
CA GLY A 32 8.42 -14.52 6.00
C GLY A 32 7.07 -14.20 5.36
N GLN A 33 7.10 -13.82 4.08
CA GLN A 33 5.90 -13.60 3.28
C GLN A 33 5.97 -14.40 1.97
N SER A 34 4.82 -14.88 1.50
CA SER A 34 4.67 -15.57 0.22
C SER A 34 3.29 -15.29 -0.35
N PRO A 35 2.98 -14.01 -0.66
CA PRO A 35 1.70 -13.65 -1.23
C PRO A 35 1.53 -14.31 -2.59
N ARG A 36 0.29 -14.72 -2.87
CA ARG A 36 -0.08 -15.37 -4.13
C ARG A 36 -0.56 -14.37 -5.17
N PHE A 37 -1.01 -13.19 -4.73
CA PHE A 37 -1.48 -12.12 -5.61
C PHE A 37 -0.62 -10.87 -5.44
N LEU A 38 -0.39 -10.19 -6.55
CA LEU A 38 -0.13 -8.75 -6.55
C LEU A 38 -1.46 -8.06 -6.78
N ILE A 39 -1.87 -7.12 -5.92
CA ILE A 39 -3.07 -6.33 -6.11
C ILE A 39 -2.71 -4.87 -6.41
N LEU A 40 -3.30 -4.30 -7.46
CA LEU A 40 -3.23 -2.88 -7.79
C LEU A 40 -4.60 -2.26 -7.50
N SER A 41 -4.68 -1.58 -6.37
CA SER A 41 -5.91 -0.94 -5.91
C SER A 41 -5.87 0.57 -6.05
N PRO A 42 -7.00 1.24 -6.31
CA PRO A 42 -7.06 2.68 -6.21
C PRO A 42 -6.90 3.14 -4.76
N ILE A 43 -6.29 4.32 -4.57
CA ILE A 43 -6.01 4.88 -3.23
C ILE A 43 -7.25 4.87 -2.33
N ASP A 44 -8.43 5.15 -2.88
CA ASP A 44 -9.67 5.26 -2.12
C ASP A 44 -10.36 3.93 -1.85
N ARG A 45 -9.84 2.80 -2.34
CA ARG A 45 -10.39 1.45 -2.12
C ARG A 45 -9.40 0.40 -1.63
N SER A 46 -8.11 0.70 -1.58
CA SER A 46 -7.05 -0.28 -1.24
C SER A 46 -7.35 -1.13 0.00
N ALA A 47 -7.77 -0.53 1.10
CA ALA A 47 -8.16 -1.28 2.30
C ALA A 47 -9.48 -2.05 2.17
N GLN A 48 -10.41 -1.59 1.32
CA GLN A 48 -11.68 -2.28 1.03
C GLN A 48 -11.46 -3.48 0.11
N ASP A 49 -10.51 -3.44 -0.84
CA ASP A 49 -10.25 -4.53 -1.78
C ASP A 49 -9.78 -5.81 -1.08
N LEU A 50 -8.98 -5.65 -0.01
CA LEU A 50 -8.61 -6.76 0.86
C LEU A 50 -9.84 -7.46 1.44
N GLN A 51 -10.82 -6.69 1.92
CA GLN A 51 -12.06 -7.25 2.46
C GLN A 51 -12.95 -7.80 1.35
N LEU A 52 -13.13 -7.06 0.25
CA LEU A 52 -13.93 -7.44 -0.91
C LEU A 52 -13.59 -8.84 -1.39
N LEU A 53 -12.30 -9.17 -1.43
CA LEU A 53 -11.77 -10.41 -1.98
C LEU A 53 -11.50 -11.48 -0.91
N ASP A 54 -11.89 -11.23 0.35
CA ASP A 54 -11.54 -12.02 1.54
C ASP A 54 -10.03 -12.37 1.61
N LEU A 55 -9.19 -11.43 1.18
CA LEU A 55 -7.74 -11.57 1.21
C LEU A 55 -7.26 -11.30 2.63
N ARG A 56 -6.69 -12.34 3.23
CA ARG A 56 -6.19 -12.27 4.60
C ARG A 56 -4.70 -11.93 4.59
N MET A 57 -4.16 -11.74 5.79
CA MET A 57 -2.75 -11.50 6.00
C MET A 57 -1.90 -12.56 5.30
N GLY A 58 -0.93 -12.10 4.49
CA GLY A 58 -0.02 -12.93 3.72
C GLY A 58 -0.53 -13.34 2.34
N ASP A 59 -1.79 -13.08 1.97
CA ASP A 59 -2.35 -13.53 0.69
C ASP A 59 -1.98 -12.60 -0.49
N ALA A 60 -1.83 -11.29 -0.25
CA ALA A 60 -1.61 -10.31 -1.31
C ALA A 60 -0.53 -9.26 -0.99
N PHE A 61 0.36 -9.03 -1.94
CA PHE A 61 1.27 -7.88 -1.97
C PHE A 61 0.60 -6.73 -2.71
N HIS A 62 0.82 -5.48 -2.27
CA HIS A 62 0.07 -4.34 -2.82
C HIS A 62 0.92 -3.43 -3.70
N ALA A 63 0.28 -2.91 -4.73
CA ALA A 63 0.65 -1.72 -5.47
C ALA A 63 -0.55 -0.77 -5.46
N THR A 64 -0.30 0.49 -5.76
CA THR A 64 -1.31 1.55 -5.70
C THR A 64 -1.50 2.17 -7.07
N ARG A 65 -2.73 2.53 -7.41
CA ARG A 65 -3.03 3.44 -8.54
C ARG A 65 -3.84 4.63 -8.06
N VAL A 66 -3.79 5.72 -8.82
CA VAL A 66 -4.66 6.88 -8.57
C VAL A 66 -6.06 6.58 -9.14
N PRO A 67 -7.14 6.78 -8.35
CA PRO A 67 -8.50 6.47 -8.80
C PRO A 67 -8.89 7.33 -10.02
N TRP A 68 -9.69 6.76 -10.93
CA TRP A 68 -10.19 7.42 -12.15
C TRP A 68 -9.11 7.89 -13.13
N ARG A 69 -7.85 7.49 -12.91
CA ARG A 69 -6.72 7.81 -13.77
C ARG A 69 -6.14 6.54 -14.37
N VAL A 70 -5.59 6.70 -15.57
CA VAL A 70 -4.81 5.64 -16.23
C VAL A 70 -3.62 5.28 -15.34
N LEU A 71 -3.43 3.98 -15.10
CA LEU A 71 -2.20 3.44 -14.53
C LEU A 71 -1.05 3.84 -15.46
N PRO A 72 -0.08 4.66 -15.02
CA PRO A 72 1.02 5.08 -15.89
C PRO A 72 1.84 3.89 -16.36
N ALA A 73 2.56 4.06 -17.48
CA ALA A 73 3.58 3.10 -17.89
C ALA A 73 4.61 2.87 -16.76
N PRO A 74 5.24 1.69 -16.66
CA PRO A 74 6.13 1.34 -15.55
C PRO A 74 7.21 2.38 -15.23
N GLU A 75 7.84 2.95 -16.26
CA GLU A 75 8.86 3.99 -16.14
C GLU A 75 8.35 5.32 -15.56
N ASN A 76 7.04 5.55 -15.66
CA ASN A 76 6.36 6.75 -15.19
C ASN A 76 5.68 6.56 -13.83
N SER A 77 5.70 5.35 -13.26
CA SER A 77 5.19 5.06 -11.92
C SER A 77 6.10 4.07 -11.16
N PRO A 78 7.36 4.46 -10.88
CA PRO A 78 8.31 3.60 -10.19
C PRO A 78 7.91 3.31 -8.75
N VAL A 79 7.24 4.22 -8.04
CA VAL A 79 6.96 4.04 -6.60
C VAL A 79 5.63 3.35 -6.35
N LEU A 80 4.56 3.80 -7.00
CA LEU A 80 3.20 3.30 -6.75
C LEU A 80 2.97 1.92 -7.38
N PHE A 81 3.58 1.67 -8.54
CA PHE A 81 3.33 0.46 -9.33
C PHE A 81 4.57 -0.38 -9.62
N ALA A 82 5.54 0.13 -10.40
CA ALA A 82 6.59 -0.71 -10.98
C ALA A 82 7.57 -1.26 -9.93
N GLY A 83 7.87 -0.50 -8.90
CA GLY A 83 8.67 -0.94 -7.76
C GLY A 83 8.05 -2.14 -7.04
N PRO A 84 6.81 -2.02 -6.53
CA PRO A 84 6.08 -3.16 -5.98
C PRO A 84 5.97 -4.35 -6.94
N ALA A 85 5.73 -4.11 -8.23
CA ALA A 85 5.67 -5.16 -9.25
C ALA A 85 7.02 -5.89 -9.44
N CYS A 86 8.15 -5.19 -9.50
CA CYS A 86 9.46 -5.86 -9.51
C CYS A 86 9.70 -6.62 -8.19
N TYR A 87 9.34 -6.05 -7.02
CA TYR A 87 9.54 -6.74 -5.74
C TYR A 87 8.77 -8.07 -5.68
N ASN A 88 7.54 -8.10 -6.25
CA ASN A 88 6.69 -9.29 -6.33
C ASN A 88 7.35 -10.46 -7.08
N ARG A 89 8.33 -10.21 -7.95
CA ARG A 89 9.06 -11.27 -8.68
C ARG A 89 9.73 -12.28 -7.75
N ASN A 90 10.11 -11.83 -6.55
CA ASN A 90 10.88 -12.62 -5.58
C ASN A 90 10.01 -13.64 -4.83
N PHE A 91 8.68 -13.59 -4.98
CA PHE A 91 7.78 -14.53 -4.33
C PHE A 91 7.61 -15.82 -5.15
N PRO A 92 7.53 -16.99 -4.49
CA PRO A 92 7.44 -18.27 -5.17
C PRO A 92 6.08 -18.48 -5.85
N GLU A 93 5.00 -17.97 -5.26
CA GLU A 93 3.64 -18.10 -5.76
C GLU A 93 3.21 -16.83 -6.50
N LYS A 94 2.59 -17.00 -7.68
CA LYS A 94 2.10 -15.90 -8.55
C LYS A 94 0.80 -16.33 -9.23
N SER A 95 -0.28 -16.45 -8.44
CA SER A 95 -1.60 -16.87 -8.94
C SER A 95 -2.22 -15.85 -9.91
N GLY A 96 -1.88 -14.57 -9.75
CA GLY A 96 -2.25 -13.51 -10.70
C GLY A 96 -1.97 -12.10 -10.18
N VAL A 97 -2.13 -11.13 -11.08
CA VAL A 97 -2.20 -9.70 -10.77
C VAL A 97 -3.66 -9.29 -10.78
N ILE A 98 -4.18 -8.86 -9.63
CA ILE A 98 -5.55 -8.33 -9.52
C ILE A 98 -5.48 -6.82 -9.70
N VAL A 99 -6.29 -6.26 -10.60
CA VAL A 99 -6.42 -4.80 -10.77
C VAL A 99 -7.90 -4.43 -10.64
N THR A 100 -8.23 -3.55 -9.72
CA THR A 100 -9.61 -3.14 -9.45
C THR A 100 -9.92 -1.78 -10.05
N PHE A 101 -11.12 -1.63 -10.58
CA PHE A 101 -11.69 -0.41 -11.15
C PHE A 101 -13.09 -0.19 -10.58
N GLU A 102 -13.48 1.06 -10.37
CA GLU A 102 -14.87 1.39 -10.01
C GLU A 102 -15.81 0.99 -11.15
N GLU A 103 -17.06 0.64 -10.82
CA GLU A 103 -18.09 0.27 -11.80
C GLU A 103 -18.21 1.30 -12.93
N GLU A 104 -18.13 2.58 -12.58
CA GLU A 104 -18.29 3.72 -13.48
C GLU A 104 -16.98 4.16 -14.17
N GLU A 105 -15.82 3.54 -13.89
CA GLU A 105 -14.56 3.93 -14.54
C GLU A 105 -14.65 3.69 -16.06
N SER A 106 -14.16 4.64 -16.85
CA SER A 106 -14.32 4.56 -18.31
C SER A 106 -13.53 3.40 -18.90
N SER A 107 -14.07 2.75 -19.94
CA SER A 107 -13.39 1.65 -20.61
C SER A 107 -12.04 2.05 -21.22
N ASP A 108 -11.86 3.32 -21.59
CA ASP A 108 -10.59 3.86 -22.07
C ASP A 108 -9.53 3.85 -20.97
N VAL A 109 -9.89 4.30 -19.75
CA VAL A 109 -9.00 4.26 -18.58
C VAL A 109 -8.60 2.82 -18.26
N ILE A 110 -9.56 1.89 -18.27
CA ILE A 110 -9.29 0.47 -18.01
C ILE A 110 -8.38 -0.11 -19.09
N SER A 111 -8.72 0.08 -20.36
CA SER A 111 -7.96 -0.49 -21.49
C SER A 111 -6.52 0.02 -21.52
N GLU A 112 -6.31 1.33 -21.33
CA GLU A 112 -4.98 1.91 -21.30
C GLU A 112 -4.19 1.47 -20.06
N SER A 113 -4.84 1.39 -18.90
CA SER A 113 -4.20 0.90 -17.66
C SER A 113 -3.70 -0.54 -17.82
N LEU A 114 -4.52 -1.42 -18.40
CA LEU A 114 -4.12 -2.81 -18.66
C LEU A 114 -3.02 -2.90 -19.72
N SER A 115 -3.05 -2.03 -20.75
CA SER A 115 -1.97 -1.93 -21.72
C SER A 115 -0.64 -1.45 -21.11
N ASN A 116 -0.69 -0.59 -20.09
CA ASN A 116 0.50 -0.13 -19.37
C ASN A 116 1.01 -1.18 -18.39
N LEU A 117 0.09 -1.89 -17.71
CA LEU A 117 0.41 -3.03 -16.85
C LEU A 117 1.25 -4.08 -17.61
N SER A 118 0.84 -4.42 -18.83
CA SER A 118 1.51 -5.45 -19.63
C SER A 118 2.89 -5.05 -20.15
N LYS A 119 3.30 -3.78 -20.02
CA LYS A 119 4.65 -3.32 -20.37
C LYS A 119 5.66 -3.64 -19.28
N HIS A 120 5.22 -4.06 -18.09
CA HIS A 120 6.13 -4.37 -16.99
C HIS A 120 6.80 -5.75 -17.18
N PRO A 121 8.13 -5.82 -17.33
CA PRO A 121 8.82 -7.07 -17.65
C PRO A 121 8.68 -8.13 -16.55
N ASP A 122 8.73 -7.75 -15.27
CA ASP A 122 8.58 -8.71 -14.17
C ASP A 122 7.12 -9.24 -13.98
N LEU A 123 6.16 -8.75 -14.78
CA LEU A 123 4.78 -9.28 -14.81
C LEU A 123 4.51 -10.18 -16.02
N GLU A 124 5.50 -10.39 -16.89
CA GLU A 124 5.35 -11.24 -18.07
C GLU A 124 4.94 -12.68 -17.68
N GLY A 125 3.89 -13.19 -18.33
CA GLY A 125 3.34 -14.53 -18.08
C GLY A 125 2.57 -14.68 -16.77
N ILE A 126 2.39 -13.60 -15.97
CA ILE A 126 1.51 -13.63 -14.80
C ILE A 126 0.08 -13.31 -15.27
N PRO A 127 -0.91 -14.17 -14.94
CA PRO A 127 -2.31 -13.93 -15.29
C PRO A 127 -2.84 -12.61 -14.72
N VAL A 128 -3.65 -11.89 -15.50
CA VAL A 128 -4.28 -10.64 -15.07
C VAL A 128 -5.76 -10.90 -14.75
N LEU A 129 -6.20 -10.43 -13.59
CA LEU A 129 -7.59 -10.45 -13.14
C LEU A 129 -8.05 -9.00 -13.02
N ALA A 130 -8.59 -8.45 -14.11
CA ALA A 130 -9.14 -7.10 -14.13
C ALA A 130 -10.59 -7.09 -13.66
N LEU A 131 -10.88 -6.35 -12.60
CA LEU A 131 -12.17 -6.36 -11.90
C LEU A 131 -12.82 -4.98 -11.95
N ARG A 132 -14.06 -4.90 -12.43
CA ARG A 132 -14.95 -3.76 -12.17
C ARG A 132 -15.76 -4.04 -10.91
N VAL A 133 -15.82 -3.07 -10.01
CA VAL A 133 -16.39 -3.26 -8.68
C VAL A 133 -17.45 -2.19 -8.40
N ASP A 134 -18.65 -2.63 -8.06
CA ASP A 134 -19.65 -1.83 -7.36
C ASP A 134 -19.47 -2.08 -5.87
N TYR A 135 -18.70 -1.21 -5.20
CA TYR A 135 -18.41 -1.33 -3.77
C TYR A 135 -19.65 -1.17 -2.90
N ASP A 136 -20.65 -0.43 -3.37
CA ASP A 136 -21.88 -0.18 -2.61
C ASP A 136 -22.75 -1.44 -2.54
N LYS A 137 -22.80 -2.21 -3.63
CA LYS A 137 -23.54 -3.48 -3.70
C LYS A 137 -22.67 -4.72 -3.43
N GLY A 138 -21.35 -4.59 -3.43
CA GLY A 138 -20.42 -5.72 -3.33
C GLY A 138 -20.46 -6.62 -4.57
N LEU A 139 -20.68 -6.03 -5.75
CA LEU A 139 -20.73 -6.77 -7.01
C LEU A 139 -19.41 -6.60 -7.76
N VAL A 140 -18.93 -7.68 -8.37
CA VAL A 140 -17.70 -7.68 -9.17
C VAL A 140 -17.97 -8.28 -10.53
N GLY A 141 -17.54 -7.58 -11.58
CA GLY A 141 -17.48 -8.07 -12.95
C GLY A 141 -16.04 -8.23 -13.42
N PHE A 142 -15.74 -9.28 -14.17
CA PHE A 142 -14.44 -9.42 -14.83
C PHE A 142 -14.42 -8.64 -16.14
N GLU A 143 -13.43 -7.77 -16.30
CA GLU A 143 -13.21 -7.05 -17.54
C GLU A 143 -12.62 -7.96 -18.60
N SER A 144 -13.18 -7.91 -19.81
CA SER A 144 -12.66 -8.67 -20.94
C SER A 144 -11.37 -8.05 -21.46
N HIS A 145 -10.31 -8.84 -21.58
CA HIS A 145 -9.01 -8.40 -22.09
C HIS A 145 -8.26 -9.52 -22.83
N GLY A 146 -7.17 -9.16 -23.53
CA GLY A 146 -6.35 -10.08 -24.31
C GLY A 146 -5.17 -10.73 -23.58
N PHE A 147 -4.94 -10.40 -22.30
CA PHE A 147 -3.85 -10.94 -21.49
C PHE A 147 -4.10 -12.36 -20.98
N ASP A 148 -3.05 -12.99 -20.45
CA ASP A 148 -3.13 -14.32 -19.85
C ASP A 148 -4.17 -14.37 -18.73
N ARG A 149 -4.95 -15.46 -18.73
CA ARG A 149 -6.04 -15.69 -17.78
C ARG A 149 -5.78 -16.96 -16.99
N ASN A 150 -6.29 -17.00 -15.76
CA ASN A 150 -6.20 -18.15 -14.89
C ASN A 150 -7.59 -18.51 -14.36
N PRO A 151 -8.30 -19.47 -14.99
CA PRO A 151 -9.66 -19.83 -14.61
C PRO A 151 -9.81 -20.28 -13.15
N ASP A 152 -8.77 -20.89 -12.57
CA ASP A 152 -8.82 -21.33 -11.18
C ASP A 152 -8.64 -20.15 -10.22
N ALA A 153 -7.75 -19.21 -10.53
CA ALA A 153 -7.64 -17.96 -9.78
C ALA A 153 -8.89 -17.10 -9.90
N GLU A 154 -9.47 -16.98 -11.10
CA GLU A 154 -10.73 -16.26 -11.32
C GLU A 154 -11.89 -16.89 -10.54
N ARG A 155 -12.00 -18.22 -10.55
CA ARG A 155 -13.01 -18.95 -9.76
C ARG A 155 -12.78 -18.75 -8.27
N TRP A 156 -11.54 -18.80 -7.82
CA TRP A 156 -11.18 -18.55 -6.43
C TRP A 156 -11.58 -17.12 -6.03
N VAL A 157 -11.18 -16.10 -6.78
CA VAL A 157 -11.57 -14.71 -6.51
C VAL A 157 -13.08 -14.58 -6.46
N SER A 158 -13.79 -15.15 -7.44
CA SER A 158 -15.25 -15.09 -7.52
C SER A 158 -15.95 -15.70 -6.31
N SER A 159 -15.39 -16.78 -5.72
CA SER A 159 -16.01 -17.45 -4.58
C SER A 159 -15.78 -16.75 -3.24
N HIS A 160 -14.89 -15.75 -3.21
CA HIS A 160 -14.53 -15.01 -1.99
C HIS A 160 -15.08 -13.58 -1.98
N ILE A 161 -15.81 -13.17 -3.03
CA ILE A 161 -16.40 -11.83 -3.09
C ILE A 161 -17.38 -11.65 -1.92
N GLN A 162 -17.14 -10.63 -1.11
CA GLN A 162 -18.05 -10.16 -0.08
C GLN A 162 -18.19 -8.65 -0.15
N ARG A 163 -19.33 -8.13 0.28
CA ARG A 163 -19.54 -6.68 0.33
C ARG A 163 -18.61 -6.06 1.39
N PRO A 164 -17.72 -5.12 1.01
CA PRO A 164 -16.86 -4.47 1.99
C PRO A 164 -17.64 -3.46 2.84
N ASP A 165 -17.13 -3.18 4.04
CA ASP A 165 -17.59 -2.07 4.88
C ASP A 165 -17.25 -0.73 4.22
N GLY A 166 -17.89 0.36 4.65
CA GLY A 166 -17.68 1.69 4.06
C GLY A 166 -16.24 2.21 4.16
N VAL A 167 -15.87 3.12 3.25
CA VAL A 167 -14.58 3.83 3.29
C VAL A 167 -14.68 5.08 4.16
N ASP A 168 -13.74 5.24 5.09
CA ASP A 168 -13.49 6.47 5.82
C ASP A 168 -12.59 7.39 4.98
N ARG A 169 -13.22 8.34 4.30
CA ARG A 169 -12.54 9.34 3.46
C ARG A 169 -11.84 10.44 4.27
N ASP A 170 -11.89 10.41 5.60
CA ASP A 170 -11.16 11.36 6.43
C ASP A 170 -9.73 10.91 6.69
N TYR A 171 -9.41 9.64 6.47
CA TYR A 171 -8.08 9.08 6.71
C TYR A 171 -7.44 8.57 5.44
N LEU A 172 -6.23 9.05 5.18
CA LEU A 172 -5.31 8.47 4.23
C LEU A 172 -4.15 7.82 4.98
N VAL A 173 -3.96 6.52 4.78
CA VAL A 173 -2.87 5.76 5.39
C VAL A 173 -1.76 5.52 4.37
N LEU A 174 -0.51 5.87 4.71
CA LEU A 174 0.66 5.42 3.98
C LEU A 174 1.25 4.23 4.73
N ILE A 175 1.29 3.06 4.09
CA ILE A 175 1.77 1.82 4.72
C ILE A 175 2.50 0.95 3.70
N CYS A 176 3.32 0.01 4.18
CA CYS A 176 4.06 -0.90 3.33
C CYS A 176 3.14 -1.81 2.49
N SER A 177 3.60 -2.15 1.28
CA SER A 177 3.04 -3.21 0.43
C SER A 177 3.15 -4.62 1.02
N ASP A 178 3.93 -4.78 2.09
CA ASP A 178 4.16 -6.05 2.77
C ASP A 178 2.82 -6.73 3.10
N SER A 179 2.65 -7.94 2.57
CA SER A 179 1.39 -8.69 2.67
C SER A 179 0.96 -9.01 4.09
N ARG A 180 1.86 -8.85 5.06
CA ARG A 180 1.61 -9.11 6.48
C ARG A 180 0.99 -7.94 7.22
N VAL A 181 1.03 -6.74 6.64
CA VAL A 181 0.44 -5.54 7.25
C VAL A 181 -0.77 -5.07 6.44
N GLN A 182 -1.77 -4.57 7.16
CA GLN A 182 -2.99 -4.04 6.55
C GLN A 182 -3.28 -2.64 7.09
N PRO A 183 -3.85 -1.73 6.28
CA PRO A 183 -4.28 -0.43 6.78
C PRO A 183 -5.20 -0.59 8.01
N PRO A 184 -4.96 0.14 9.11
CA PRO A 184 -5.76 0.02 10.32
C PRO A 184 -7.20 0.47 10.10
N ARG A 185 -8.15 -0.24 10.73
CA ARG A 185 -9.55 0.20 10.76
C ARG A 185 -9.69 1.53 11.50
N THR A 186 -10.52 2.41 10.95
CA THR A 186 -10.92 3.67 11.56
C THR A 186 -12.27 3.51 12.28
N PRO A 187 -12.71 4.50 13.07
CA PRO A 187 -14.06 4.48 13.64
C PRO A 187 -15.20 4.48 12.62
N LYS A 188 -14.98 4.97 11.39
CA LYS A 188 -16.03 5.04 10.35
C LYS A 188 -15.94 3.92 9.31
N GLY A 189 -14.87 3.14 9.29
CA GLY A 189 -14.67 2.03 8.35
C GLY A 189 -13.23 1.83 7.90
N HIS A 190 -13.03 1.41 6.66
CA HIS A 190 -11.70 1.22 6.06
C HIS A 190 -11.12 2.56 5.60
N PRO A 191 -9.87 2.92 5.95
CA PRO A 191 -9.28 4.16 5.46
C PRO A 191 -8.95 4.07 3.96
N MET A 192 -8.75 5.22 3.33
CA MET A 192 -8.02 5.29 2.07
C MET A 192 -6.55 4.89 2.34
N ALA A 193 -5.86 4.27 1.38
CA ALA A 193 -4.47 3.87 1.59
C ALA A 193 -3.60 3.96 0.34
N ILE A 194 -2.37 4.43 0.54
CA ILE A 194 -1.26 4.29 -0.40
C ILE A 194 -0.36 3.18 0.14
N GLN A 195 -0.29 2.07 -0.59
CA GLN A 195 0.54 0.92 -0.27
C GLN A 195 1.69 0.77 -1.27
N THR A 196 2.91 0.99 -0.77
CA THR A 196 4.15 1.00 -1.55
C THR A 196 5.29 0.37 -0.74
N LEU A 197 6.47 0.19 -1.34
CA LEU A 197 7.63 -0.34 -0.61
C LEU A 197 7.99 0.56 0.58
N GLY A 198 7.85 0.04 1.80
CA GLY A 198 8.08 0.77 3.05
C GLY A 198 7.07 1.89 3.34
N GLY A 199 5.96 1.97 2.60
CA GLY A 199 5.04 3.11 2.65
C GLY A 199 5.63 4.38 2.02
N TYR A 200 6.71 4.24 1.26
CA TYR A 200 7.41 5.34 0.61
C TYR A 200 6.52 6.07 -0.41
N ILE A 201 6.57 7.40 -0.40
CA ILE A 201 5.96 8.25 -1.41
C ILE A 201 7.06 9.09 -2.07
N PRO A 202 7.06 9.30 -3.40
CA PRO A 202 8.09 10.12 -4.03
C PRO A 202 7.95 11.58 -3.60
N ARG A 203 9.07 12.30 -3.58
CA ARG A 203 9.06 13.77 -3.51
C ARG A 203 8.40 14.33 -4.77
N HIS A 204 7.55 15.34 -4.62
CA HIS A 204 6.91 16.02 -5.74
C HIS A 204 7.97 16.60 -6.70
N SER A 205 7.77 16.38 -7.99
CA SER A 205 8.61 16.95 -9.04
C SER A 205 7.77 17.36 -10.25
N ASP A 206 8.06 18.54 -10.79
CA ASP A 206 7.34 19.05 -11.95
C ASP A 206 7.62 18.18 -13.18
N GLY A 207 6.57 17.85 -13.93
CA GLY A 207 6.67 17.04 -15.15
C GLY A 207 6.79 15.53 -14.91
N CYS A 208 6.83 15.05 -13.67
CA CYS A 208 6.70 13.64 -13.35
C CYS A 208 5.22 13.24 -13.25
N VAL A 209 4.82 12.21 -14.02
CA VAL A 209 3.43 11.77 -14.13
C VAL A 209 2.91 11.24 -12.79
N GLU A 210 3.67 10.38 -12.10
CA GLU A 210 3.28 9.79 -10.81
C GLU A 210 3.03 10.85 -9.74
N THR A 211 3.93 11.82 -9.58
CA THR A 211 3.76 12.88 -8.57
C THR A 211 2.66 13.85 -8.96
N SER A 212 2.44 14.11 -10.26
CA SER A 212 1.32 14.94 -10.72
C SER A 212 -0.02 14.28 -10.44
N GLN A 213 -0.16 12.97 -10.72
CA GLN A 213 -1.40 12.24 -10.40
C GLN A 213 -1.66 12.20 -8.88
N LEU A 214 -0.61 12.08 -8.07
CA LEU A 214 -0.75 12.14 -6.60
C LEU A 214 -1.18 13.54 -6.12
N ASP A 215 -0.61 14.62 -6.66
CA ASP A 215 -1.04 15.98 -6.28
C ASP A 215 -2.48 16.27 -6.69
N ASP A 216 -2.89 15.87 -7.90
CA ASP A 216 -4.29 15.93 -8.35
C ASP A 216 -5.21 15.19 -7.37
N PHE A 217 -4.82 13.98 -6.95
CA PHE A 217 -5.57 13.22 -5.95
C PHE A 217 -5.63 13.95 -4.60
N PHE A 218 -4.53 14.51 -4.11
CA PHE A 218 -4.54 15.27 -2.86
C PHE A 218 -5.42 16.50 -2.95
N GLN A 219 -5.43 17.20 -4.09
CA GLN A 219 -6.27 18.36 -4.34
C GLN A 219 -7.75 17.96 -4.33
N ASP A 220 -8.12 16.94 -5.10
CA ASP A 220 -9.49 16.44 -5.21
C ASP A 220 -9.99 15.88 -3.89
N TRP A 221 -9.13 15.14 -3.19
CA TRP A 221 -9.37 14.72 -1.82
C TRP A 221 -9.58 15.99 -1.01
N LEU A 222 -8.56 16.75 -0.63
CA LEU A 222 -8.62 17.86 0.33
C LEU A 222 -9.66 18.95 0.06
N SER A 223 -10.10 19.17 -1.19
CA SER A 223 -11.13 20.14 -1.56
C SER A 223 -12.48 20.01 -0.83
N ARG A 224 -12.93 18.78 -0.50
CA ARG A 224 -14.30 18.55 0.02
C ARG A 224 -14.52 18.85 1.51
N ASP A 225 -13.57 18.47 2.36
CA ASP A 225 -13.57 18.67 3.81
C ASP A 225 -12.12 18.69 4.34
N ARG A 226 -11.43 19.80 4.12
CA ARG A 226 -10.02 19.95 4.50
C ARG A 226 -9.81 19.87 6.01
N ALA A 227 -10.79 20.27 6.82
CA ALA A 227 -10.62 20.40 8.27
C ALA A 227 -10.61 19.05 9.00
N GLN A 228 -11.32 18.04 8.48
CA GLN A 228 -11.44 16.72 9.11
C GLN A 228 -10.35 15.74 8.67
N ARG A 229 -9.72 15.96 7.50
CA ARG A 229 -8.82 14.99 6.89
C ARG A 229 -7.47 14.87 7.55
N LYS A 230 -6.93 13.65 7.56
CA LYS A 230 -5.66 13.32 8.20
C LYS A 230 -4.89 12.30 7.39
N ILE A 231 -3.58 12.42 7.47
CA ILE A 231 -2.64 11.44 6.92
C ILE A 231 -2.01 10.70 8.09
N LEU A 232 -1.96 9.38 8.00
CA LEU A 232 -1.27 8.52 8.95
C LEU A 232 -0.15 7.76 8.23
N ILE A 233 1.09 8.01 8.63
CA ILE A 233 2.24 7.23 8.18
C ILE A 233 2.40 6.04 9.13
N VAL A 234 2.30 4.82 8.60
CA VAL A 234 2.40 3.58 9.39
C VAL A 234 3.71 2.87 9.07
N MET A 235 4.62 2.94 10.03
CA MET A 235 5.83 2.12 10.08
C MET A 235 5.49 0.70 10.53
N HIS A 236 6.23 -0.30 10.07
CA HIS A 236 6.07 -1.66 10.59
C HIS A 236 7.39 -2.40 10.82
N GLY A 237 7.36 -3.39 11.71
CA GLY A 237 8.54 -4.17 12.10
C GLY A 237 8.30 -4.98 13.39
N SER A 238 9.40 -5.41 14.00
CA SER A 238 9.42 -6.22 15.24
C SER A 238 9.95 -5.48 16.47
N PHE A 239 9.78 -4.16 16.53
CA PHE A 239 10.36 -3.23 17.51
C PHE A 239 10.19 -3.60 19.00
N LYS A 240 9.21 -4.45 19.35
CA LYS A 240 8.99 -4.95 20.72
C LYS A 240 8.78 -6.47 20.82
N GLY A 241 9.22 -7.27 19.84
CA GLY A 241 8.96 -8.72 19.87
C GLY A 241 9.46 -9.54 18.69
N VAL A 242 8.74 -10.62 18.38
CA VAL A 242 9.04 -11.56 17.30
C VAL A 242 8.34 -11.10 16.02
N GLY A 243 9.08 -11.05 14.92
CA GLY A 243 8.55 -10.75 13.58
C GLY A 243 9.69 -10.49 12.60
N ALA A 244 9.39 -10.50 11.30
CA ALA A 244 10.40 -10.10 10.32
C ALA A 244 10.34 -8.59 10.06
N PRO A 245 11.49 -7.96 9.79
CA PRO A 245 11.56 -6.53 9.51
C PRO A 245 10.83 -6.17 8.20
N CYS A 246 10.68 -4.86 7.98
CA CYS A 246 10.24 -4.34 6.70
C CYS A 246 11.25 -4.69 5.60
N GLY A 247 10.81 -5.43 4.58
CA GLY A 247 11.68 -5.88 3.49
C GLY A 247 12.28 -4.73 2.67
N ALA A 248 11.53 -3.64 2.49
CA ALA A 248 12.02 -2.46 1.78
C ALA A 248 13.10 -1.71 2.58
N ALA A 249 12.89 -1.53 3.89
CA ALA A 249 13.88 -0.92 4.76
C ALA A 249 15.15 -1.78 4.83
N HIS A 250 15.00 -3.10 4.98
CA HIS A 250 16.13 -4.02 4.95
C HIS A 250 16.92 -3.94 3.64
N ALA A 251 16.23 -3.99 2.48
CA ALA A 251 16.89 -3.85 1.18
C ALA A 251 17.61 -2.51 1.01
N SER A 252 17.09 -1.43 1.63
CA SER A 252 17.69 -0.10 1.55
C SER A 252 18.97 0.08 2.39
N LEU A 253 19.31 -0.87 3.27
CA LEU A 253 20.59 -0.88 3.99
C LEU A 253 21.77 -1.20 3.05
N ASP A 254 21.54 -2.03 2.03
CA ASP A 254 22.52 -2.33 0.98
C ASP A 254 21.82 -2.38 -0.40
N PRO A 255 21.50 -1.22 -0.99
CA PRO A 255 20.82 -1.16 -2.28
C PRO A 255 21.61 -1.85 -3.41
N ALA A 256 22.94 -1.91 -3.31
CA ALA A 256 23.80 -2.52 -4.32
C ALA A 256 23.58 -4.04 -4.44
N SER A 257 23.10 -4.68 -3.37
CA SER A 257 22.73 -6.11 -3.36
C SER A 257 21.47 -6.43 -4.18
N VAL A 258 20.65 -5.42 -4.50
CA VAL A 258 19.43 -5.59 -5.30
C VAL A 258 19.80 -5.75 -6.77
N ASP A 259 19.53 -6.91 -7.35
CA ASP A 259 19.91 -7.26 -8.73
C ASP A 259 18.90 -6.80 -9.80
N CYS A 260 17.67 -6.44 -9.42
CA CYS A 260 16.65 -5.90 -10.32
C CYS A 260 16.98 -4.46 -10.77
N ARG A 261 17.06 -4.24 -12.08
CA ARG A 261 17.33 -2.91 -12.67
C ARG A 261 16.25 -1.88 -12.41
N VAL A 262 14.99 -2.30 -12.29
CA VAL A 262 13.85 -1.40 -12.01
C VAL A 262 13.75 -1.09 -10.51
N LEU A 263 13.95 -2.10 -9.66
CA LEU A 263 13.81 -1.97 -8.21
C LEU A 263 15.02 -1.28 -7.54
N ARG A 264 16.25 -1.52 -8.03
CA ARG A 264 17.45 -0.94 -7.40
C ARG A 264 17.38 0.59 -7.31
N PRO A 265 17.06 1.35 -8.38
CA PRO A 265 16.95 2.80 -8.28
C PRO A 265 15.94 3.27 -7.23
N LEU A 266 14.81 2.56 -7.09
CA LEU A 266 13.82 2.86 -6.05
C LEU A 266 14.39 2.59 -4.65
N VAL A 267 15.06 1.46 -4.45
CA VAL A 267 15.67 1.12 -3.16
C VAL A 267 16.81 2.08 -2.79
N GLU A 268 17.62 2.51 -3.78
CA GLU A 268 18.62 3.58 -3.62
C GLU A 268 17.96 4.90 -3.23
N GLN A 269 16.83 5.25 -3.87
CA GLN A 269 16.08 6.45 -3.53
C GLN A 269 15.54 6.42 -2.09
N ILE A 270 14.94 5.29 -1.68
CA ILE A 270 14.49 5.06 -0.30
C ILE A 270 15.68 5.20 0.66
N SER A 271 16.82 4.59 0.34
CA SER A 271 18.03 4.66 1.16
C SER A 271 18.53 6.08 1.34
N ASN A 272 18.69 6.81 0.23
CA ASN A 272 19.21 8.18 0.22
C ASN A 272 18.29 9.15 0.99
N HIS A 273 16.97 9.01 0.82
CA HIS A 273 16.02 9.88 1.49
C HIS A 273 15.96 9.59 3.00
N ALA A 274 15.97 8.32 3.41
CA ALA A 274 16.01 7.97 4.83
C ALA A 274 17.31 8.45 5.50
N ALA A 275 18.46 8.30 4.82
CA ALA A 275 19.77 8.70 5.35
C ALA A 275 19.87 10.19 5.71
N CYS A 276 19.04 11.07 5.12
CA CYS A 276 18.97 12.48 5.50
C CYS A 276 18.47 12.72 6.94
N PHE A 277 17.82 11.73 7.54
CA PHE A 277 17.24 11.79 8.89
C PHE A 277 17.98 10.89 9.89
N GLU A 278 19.12 10.32 9.48
CA GLU A 278 19.95 9.45 10.28
C GLU A 278 21.14 10.25 10.84
N GLU A 279 21.26 10.36 12.17
CA GLU A 279 22.47 10.96 12.78
C GLU A 279 23.71 10.09 12.53
N GLN A 280 23.51 8.78 12.52
CA GLN A 280 24.48 7.75 12.16
C GLN A 280 23.79 6.77 11.21
N PRO A 281 24.50 6.18 10.24
CA PRO A 281 23.92 5.22 9.32
C PRO A 281 23.14 4.12 10.06
N ALA A 282 21.91 3.85 9.64
CA ALA A 282 21.07 2.85 10.29
C ALA A 282 21.77 1.49 10.37
N GLU A 283 21.82 0.91 11.57
CA GLU A 283 22.48 -0.40 11.81
C GLU A 283 21.60 -1.56 11.35
N ASN A 284 20.28 -1.36 11.39
CA ASN A 284 19.27 -2.36 11.10
C ASN A 284 18.03 -1.75 10.41
N ALA A 285 17.08 -2.61 10.04
CA ALA A 285 15.89 -2.21 9.30
C ALA A 285 14.92 -1.38 10.16
N GLU A 286 14.85 -1.63 11.47
CA GLU A 286 14.02 -0.88 12.41
C GLU A 286 14.46 0.58 12.52
N ASP A 287 15.77 0.83 12.67
CA ASP A 287 16.32 2.19 12.67
C ASP A 287 16.03 2.91 11.34
N ARG A 288 16.20 2.18 10.22
CA ARG A 288 15.91 2.68 8.88
C ARG A 288 14.44 3.05 8.69
N VAL A 289 13.51 2.28 9.22
CA VAL A 289 12.06 2.57 9.11
C VAL A 289 11.69 3.85 9.84
N VAL A 290 12.33 4.16 10.98
CA VAL A 290 12.10 5.41 11.71
C VAL A 290 12.54 6.62 10.89
N ALA A 291 13.74 6.56 10.32
CA ALA A 291 14.25 7.61 9.44
C ALA A 291 13.40 7.74 8.17
N LEU A 292 12.95 6.62 7.61
CA LEU A 292 12.07 6.59 6.44
C LEU A 292 10.72 7.28 6.70
N ALA A 293 10.13 7.15 7.90
CA ALA A 293 8.89 7.86 8.22
C ALA A 293 9.05 9.38 8.19
N SER A 294 10.19 9.89 8.69
CA SER A 294 10.55 11.31 8.59
C SER A 294 10.71 11.74 7.12
N ALA A 295 11.38 10.93 6.31
CA ALA A 295 11.52 11.17 4.88
C ALA A 295 10.18 11.15 4.12
N ILE A 296 9.26 10.25 4.47
CA ILE A 296 7.91 10.20 3.92
C ILE A 296 7.16 11.50 4.25
N LYS A 297 7.28 11.98 5.50
CA LYS A 297 6.68 13.27 5.91
C LYS A 297 7.27 14.43 5.11
N GLU A 298 8.60 14.51 4.94
CA GLU A 298 9.22 15.55 4.12
C GLU A 298 8.75 15.47 2.65
N ASN A 299 8.71 14.27 2.08
CA ASN A 299 8.23 14.07 0.71
C ASN A 299 6.77 14.50 0.56
N LEU A 300 5.88 14.17 1.51
CA LEU A 300 4.50 14.66 1.53
C LEU A 300 4.44 16.19 1.52
N LEU A 301 5.26 16.86 2.34
CA LEU A 301 5.30 18.32 2.42
C LEU A 301 5.89 19.00 1.18
N SER A 302 6.47 18.25 0.25
CA SER A 302 6.89 18.78 -1.05
C SER A 302 5.73 18.94 -2.05
N TYR A 303 4.58 18.30 -1.82
CA TYR A 303 3.40 18.46 -2.66
C TYR A 303 2.72 19.79 -2.33
N PRO A 304 2.46 20.68 -3.32
CA PRO A 304 1.87 21.99 -3.08
C PRO A 304 0.57 21.94 -2.28
N THR A 305 -0.31 21.00 -2.61
CA THR A 305 -1.60 20.84 -1.93
C THR A 305 -1.44 20.45 -0.46
N ILE A 306 -0.55 19.49 -0.18
CA ILE A 306 -0.28 19.01 1.18
C ILE A 306 0.41 20.11 2.00
N SER A 307 1.43 20.75 1.42
CA SER A 307 2.20 21.82 2.05
C SER A 307 1.31 22.97 2.51
N SER A 308 0.46 23.48 1.61
CA SER A 308 -0.52 24.51 1.95
C SER A 308 -1.47 24.07 3.07
N CYS A 309 -1.91 22.81 3.08
CA CYS A 309 -2.79 22.27 4.14
C CYS A 309 -2.08 22.15 5.49
N PHE A 310 -0.81 21.77 5.47
CA PHE A 310 0.00 21.66 6.67
C PHE A 310 0.26 23.04 7.30
N GLU A 311 0.58 24.06 6.51
CA GLU A 311 0.78 25.44 6.99
C GLU A 311 -0.44 26.00 7.74
N GLU A 312 -1.65 25.62 7.32
CA GLU A 312 -2.90 26.08 7.95
C GLU A 312 -3.29 25.31 9.23
N ARG A 313 -2.87 24.04 9.35
CA ARG A 313 -3.42 23.11 10.37
C ARG A 313 -2.39 22.60 11.37
N ALA A 314 -1.09 22.77 11.11
CA ALA A 314 0.03 22.29 11.91
C ALA A 314 -0.17 20.85 12.44
N ASP A 315 0.45 20.51 13.58
CA ASP A 315 0.81 19.17 14.09
C ASP A 315 -0.25 18.05 14.01
N ASP A 316 -1.54 18.37 13.86
CA ASP A 316 -2.64 17.39 13.81
C ASP A 316 -2.94 16.80 12.42
N PHE A 317 -2.27 17.24 11.35
CA PHE A 317 -2.60 16.81 9.98
C PHE A 317 -1.89 15.53 9.52
N ILE A 318 -0.61 15.36 9.86
CA ILE A 318 0.21 14.21 9.47
C ILE A 318 0.78 13.56 10.74
N ASP A 319 0.19 12.43 11.10
CA ASP A 319 0.59 11.61 12.25
C ASP A 319 1.47 10.43 11.82
N THR A 320 2.29 9.92 12.73
CA THR A 320 3.08 8.71 12.53
C THR A 320 2.72 7.68 13.59
N ALA A 321 2.49 6.43 13.14
CA ALA A 321 2.25 5.28 14.01
C ALA A 321 3.20 4.14 13.67
N PHE A 322 3.38 3.26 14.65
CA PHE A 322 4.04 1.99 14.49
C PHE A 322 3.02 0.85 14.47
N MET A 323 3.26 -0.17 13.65
CA MET A 323 2.48 -1.40 13.58
C MET A 323 3.38 -2.62 13.73
N ASN A 324 3.03 -3.52 14.65
CA ASN A 324 3.71 -4.80 14.72
C ASN A 324 3.36 -5.66 13.48
N THR A 325 4.38 -6.14 12.75
CA THR A 325 4.19 -6.88 11.49
C THR A 325 3.35 -8.15 11.65
N VAL A 326 3.38 -8.80 12.82
CA VAL A 326 2.71 -10.08 13.05
C VAL A 326 1.31 -9.86 13.61
N THR A 327 1.17 -9.02 14.64
CA THR A 327 -0.12 -8.81 15.31
C THR A 327 -0.98 -7.72 14.67
N ASN A 328 -0.40 -6.89 13.79
CA ASN A 328 -1.02 -5.67 13.24
C ASN A 328 -1.53 -4.70 14.33
N VAL A 329 -0.98 -4.79 15.55
CA VAL A 329 -1.28 -3.86 16.65
C VAL A 329 -0.56 -2.55 16.39
N LEU A 330 -1.31 -1.44 16.41
CA LEU A 330 -0.77 -0.10 16.34
C LEU A 330 -0.30 0.38 17.70
N SER A 331 0.78 1.15 17.72
CA SER A 331 1.20 1.94 18.88
C SER A 331 1.82 3.26 18.43
N VAL A 332 1.84 4.24 19.31
CA VAL A 332 2.58 5.49 19.10
C VAL A 332 4.01 5.31 19.61
N LEU A 333 5.00 5.86 18.92
CA LEU A 333 6.35 5.96 19.48
C LEU A 333 6.31 7.03 20.59
N GLU A 334 6.62 6.63 21.82
CA GLU A 334 6.88 7.58 22.90
C GLU A 334 8.27 8.19 22.62
N HIS A 335 8.32 9.51 22.46
CA HIS A 335 9.56 10.27 22.26
C HIS A 335 10.34 10.44 23.57
#